data_AF-A0ABD1ECC5-F1
#
_entry.id   AF-A0ABD1ECC5-F1
#
_cell.length_a   1.000
_cell.length_b   1.000
_cell.length_c   1.000
_cell.angle_alpha   90.00
_cell.angle_beta   90.00
_cell.angle_gamma   90.00
#
_symmetry.space_group_name_H-M   'P 1'
#
loop_
_entity.id
_entity.type
_entity.pdbx_description
1 polymer ?
#
loop_
_entity_poly.entity_id
_entity_poly.type
_entity_poly.pdbx_seq_one_letter_code
_entity_poly.pdbx_strand_id
1 'polypeptide(L)'
;MQTKIYLCPSDKKHGCSWEGSSNDIYLHFTEEHEDLLCLSDCVSLPLEAESENRLLLVNAEIYLLQTRIENEHLILFLRFLGPREIARNLTYDLEISFGDKILDKRDTVPQQGCFEVPLNRILECFGDVNSINCRLQVTGDFTIYPDVDSHYEDDTCEFDLKNFFATPQNSPTEIREHENVFEQSENHRATWSGNENNQVSAGLTRSLTFTSDDLKRMNIKRQASMRSLTAIEEITESIDLKCSNCEGHLPPPIFLCDEEHNICSNCFKDRQFCSICGNPITAARNTKLEAKCSNSQYLCQNHKSGCTQKLPFPAILEHEINCRYCQYTCPISECGVKAQYKQMVAHLNLIHSSVKIMPSFIAVFQKYQEIFLVTEALGIFYCNWTLEGNKVEWKVKFCGPKGKKFFYELKFKGKNLGDPLLLTKKDDCYVKDLEVSKLKEWKVKIKHSILTITR
;
A
#
# COMPACT_ATOMS: atom_id res chain seq x y z
N MET A 1 3.69 -21.92 -1.21
CA MET A 1 3.98 -20.51 -0.89
C MET A 1 2.76 -19.83 -0.29
N GLN A 2 2.56 -20.06 1.00
CA GLN A 2 1.55 -19.36 1.80
C GLN A 2 2.15 -18.02 2.23
N THR A 3 1.63 -16.91 1.71
CA THR A 3 2.14 -15.57 2.01
C THR A 3 1.98 -15.30 3.50
N LYS A 4 3.08 -15.04 4.21
CA LYS A 4 3.04 -14.76 5.65
C LYS A 4 2.28 -13.46 5.90
N ILE A 5 1.21 -13.55 6.68
CA ILE A 5 0.36 -12.42 7.06
C ILE A 5 0.92 -11.82 8.35
N TYR A 6 1.14 -10.51 8.34
CA TYR A 6 1.60 -9.70 9.45
C TYR A 6 0.43 -8.90 10.00
N LEU A 7 0.41 -8.72 11.32
CA LEU A 7 -0.50 -7.80 11.98
C LEU A 7 0.12 -6.41 12.04
N CYS A 8 -0.71 -5.39 12.21
CA CYS A 8 -0.26 -4.02 12.37
C CYS A 8 0.74 -3.90 13.53
N PRO A 9 1.94 -3.32 13.31
CA PRO A 9 2.90 -3.07 14.38
C PRO A 9 2.58 -1.85 15.25
N SER A 10 1.46 -1.12 15.03
CA SER A 10 1.07 -0.04 15.94
C SER A 10 0.67 -0.59 17.30
N ASP A 11 0.81 0.23 18.34
CA ASP A 11 0.43 -0.20 19.69
C ASP A 11 -1.06 -0.52 19.76
N LYS A 12 -1.43 -1.49 20.60
CA LYS A 12 -2.83 -1.92 20.80
C LYS A 12 -3.77 -0.75 21.15
N LYS A 13 -3.24 0.34 21.72
CA LYS A 13 -3.96 1.59 22.02
C LYS A 13 -4.55 2.26 20.77
N HIS A 14 -3.98 2.05 19.59
CA HIS A 14 -4.49 2.58 18.32
C HIS A 14 -5.62 1.73 17.72
N GLY A 15 -5.93 0.56 18.31
CA GLY A 15 -7.09 -0.25 17.92
C GLY A 15 -7.06 -0.75 16.47
N CYS A 16 -5.89 -0.83 15.84
CA CYS A 16 -5.75 -1.21 14.45
C CYS A 16 -5.93 -2.71 14.25
N SER A 17 -6.84 -3.09 13.35
CA SER A 17 -7.14 -4.48 13.01
C SER A 17 -6.54 -4.90 11.66
N TRP A 18 -5.55 -4.16 11.15
CA TRP A 18 -4.94 -4.45 9.87
C TRP A 18 -4.13 -5.75 9.91
N GLU A 19 -4.31 -6.57 8.87
CA GLU A 19 -3.55 -7.77 8.59
C GLU A 19 -3.18 -7.78 7.10
N GLY A 20 -1.91 -8.04 6.77
CA GLY A 20 -1.44 -7.93 5.39
C GLY A 20 -0.04 -8.49 5.17
N SER A 21 0.47 -8.41 3.95
CA SER A 21 1.84 -8.86 3.67
C SER A 21 2.87 -7.84 4.17
N SER A 22 4.14 -8.23 4.31
CA SER A 22 5.21 -7.30 4.67
C SER A 22 5.41 -6.17 3.65
N ASN A 23 4.97 -6.36 2.40
CA ASN A 23 5.03 -5.34 1.36
C ASN A 23 3.98 -4.23 1.55
N ASP A 24 2.91 -4.52 2.30
CA ASP A 24 1.76 -3.62 2.44
C ASP A 24 1.84 -2.77 3.72
N ILE A 25 2.81 -3.06 4.62
CA ILE A 25 2.98 -2.38 5.92
C ILE A 25 3.23 -0.88 5.74
N TYR A 26 4.09 -0.48 4.80
CA TYR A 26 4.39 0.93 4.55
C TYR A 26 3.16 1.70 4.05
N LEU A 27 2.42 1.12 3.10
CA LEU A 27 1.21 1.72 2.57
C LEU A 27 0.15 1.87 3.65
N HIS A 28 -0.04 0.82 4.46
CA HIS A 28 -0.94 0.85 5.60
C HIS A 28 -0.59 1.94 6.61
N PHE A 29 0.69 2.06 7.01
CA PHE A 29 1.12 3.12 7.92
C PHE A 29 0.93 4.51 7.32
N THR A 30 1.15 4.67 6.01
CA THR A 30 0.92 5.95 5.33
C THR A 30 -0.56 6.34 5.31
N GLU A 31 -1.48 5.37 5.27
CA GLU A 31 -2.92 5.61 5.15
C GLU A 31 -3.64 5.73 6.51
N GLU A 32 -3.24 4.91 7.49
CA GLU A 32 -3.99 4.75 8.76
C GLU A 32 -3.18 5.20 9.99
N HIS A 33 -1.85 5.35 9.88
CA HIS A 33 -0.93 5.69 10.97
C HIS A 33 0.15 6.68 10.53
N GLU A 34 -0.23 7.72 9.77
CA GLU A 34 0.70 8.71 9.22
C GLU A 34 1.49 9.41 10.35
N ASP A 35 0.88 9.57 11.51
CA ASP A 35 1.46 10.10 12.75
C ASP A 35 2.57 9.23 13.35
N LEU A 36 2.58 7.92 13.05
CA LEU A 36 3.60 6.97 13.50
C LEU A 36 4.69 6.71 12.44
N LEU A 37 4.58 7.32 11.26
CA LEU A 37 5.53 7.19 10.15
C LEU A 37 6.56 8.33 10.18
N CYS A 38 7.83 7.97 10.28
CA CYS A 38 8.95 8.92 10.24
C CYS A 38 9.75 8.73 8.96
N LEU A 39 9.84 9.80 8.17
CA LEU A 39 10.51 9.83 6.87
C LEU A 39 11.96 10.34 6.97
N SER A 40 12.44 10.53 8.20
CA SER A 40 13.78 10.99 8.52
C SER A 40 14.51 9.97 9.39
N ASP A 41 15.84 10.04 9.37
CA ASP A 41 16.72 9.35 10.31
C ASP A 41 16.55 9.85 11.75
N CYS A 42 15.93 11.02 11.96
CA CYS A 42 15.66 11.61 13.26
C CYS A 42 14.17 11.53 13.64
N VAL A 43 13.87 11.12 14.87
CA VAL A 43 12.51 10.97 15.42
C VAL A 43 12.39 11.58 16.82
N SER A 44 11.31 12.30 17.09
CA SER A 44 11.03 12.87 18.42
C SER A 44 10.23 11.90 19.30
N LEU A 45 10.86 11.34 20.33
CA LEU A 45 10.29 10.36 21.26
C LEU A 45 9.65 11.06 22.48
N PRO A 46 8.35 10.86 22.75
CA PRO A 46 7.72 11.38 23.95
C PRO A 46 8.14 10.54 25.17
N LEU A 47 8.55 11.21 26.26
CA LEU A 47 8.93 10.55 27.51
C LEU A 47 7.74 10.31 28.46
N GLU A 48 6.57 10.85 28.12
CA GLU A 48 5.32 10.65 28.87
C GLU A 48 4.56 9.39 28.42
N ALA A 49 4.93 8.79 27.28
CA ALA A 49 4.27 7.61 26.74
C ALA A 49 4.88 6.31 27.31
N GLU A 50 4.04 5.42 27.84
CA GLU A 50 4.49 4.11 28.37
C GLU A 50 5.13 3.23 27.27
N SER A 51 4.57 3.26 26.06
CA SER A 51 5.15 2.66 24.87
C SER A 51 4.75 3.40 23.60
N GLU A 52 5.57 3.28 22.57
CA GLU A 52 5.23 3.75 21.22
C GLU A 52 6.02 3.00 20.15
N ASN A 53 5.32 2.52 19.12
CA ASN A 53 5.92 1.91 17.94
C ASN A 53 5.84 2.87 16.75
N ARG A 54 6.99 3.11 16.11
CA ARG A 54 7.12 3.99 14.95
C ARG A 54 7.82 3.28 13.79
N LEU A 55 7.37 3.59 12.59
CA LEU A 55 7.99 3.10 11.36
C LEU A 55 8.94 4.17 10.84
N LEU A 56 10.23 3.84 10.70
CA LEU A 56 11.25 4.72 10.15
C LEU A 56 11.57 4.29 8.71
N LEU A 57 11.61 5.26 7.79
CA LEU A 57 12.12 5.07 6.43
C LEU A 57 13.48 5.76 6.30
N VAL A 58 14.56 4.99 6.33
CA VAL A 58 15.93 5.50 6.24
C VAL A 58 16.64 4.80 5.09
N ASN A 59 17.24 5.57 4.18
CA ASN A 59 17.94 5.03 3.00
C ASN A 59 17.08 4.08 2.15
N ALA A 60 15.78 4.40 2.00
CA ALA A 60 14.77 3.57 1.31
C ALA A 60 14.47 2.21 1.97
N GLU A 61 14.97 1.99 3.17
CA GLU A 61 14.73 0.79 3.97
C GLU A 61 13.82 1.08 5.16
N ILE A 62 13.03 0.07 5.55
CA ILE A 62 12.03 0.19 6.61
C ILE A 62 12.57 -0.40 7.89
N TYR A 63 12.53 0.39 8.95
CA TYR A 63 12.87 -0.01 10.30
C TYR A 63 11.67 0.20 11.23
N LEU A 64 11.44 -0.75 12.12
CA LEU A 64 10.49 -0.61 13.21
C LEU A 64 11.26 -0.20 14.46
N LEU A 65 10.97 0.99 14.97
CA LEU A 65 11.45 1.47 16.26
C LEU A 65 10.33 1.29 17.29
N GLN A 66 10.58 0.49 18.31
CA GLN A 66 9.67 0.30 19.42
C GLN A 66 10.30 0.90 20.66
N THR A 67 9.57 1.78 21.32
CA THR A 67 10.02 2.44 22.54
C THR A 67 9.13 2.04 23.69
N ARG A 68 9.73 1.82 24.85
CA ARG A 68 9.01 1.54 26.09
C ARG A 68 9.78 2.12 27.27
N ILE A 69 9.05 2.61 28.25
CA ILE A 69 9.61 3.02 29.53
C ILE A 69 9.31 1.95 30.57
N GLU A 70 10.35 1.32 31.12
CA GLU A 70 10.24 0.33 32.19
C GLU A 70 11.28 0.62 33.27
N ASN A 71 10.89 0.57 34.55
CA ASN A 71 11.80 0.72 35.69
C ASN A 71 12.76 1.93 35.59
N GLU A 72 12.25 3.11 35.22
CA GLU A 72 13.05 4.34 35.02
C GLU A 72 14.11 4.24 33.91
N HIS A 73 13.95 3.31 32.96
CA HIS A 73 14.79 3.19 31.78
C HIS A 73 13.94 3.32 30.52
N LEU A 74 14.43 4.11 29.56
CA LEU A 74 13.93 4.13 28.20
C LEU A 74 14.59 2.98 27.42
N ILE A 75 13.78 2.03 27.00
CA ILE A 75 14.21 0.87 26.22
C ILE A 75 13.78 1.10 24.76
N LEU A 76 14.74 1.02 23.84
CA LEU A 76 14.50 1.12 22.41
C LEU A 76 14.86 -0.19 21.71
N PHE A 77 13.91 -0.77 20.99
CA PHE A 77 14.12 -1.89 20.10
C PHE A 77 14.08 -1.40 18.66
N LEU A 78 15.15 -1.64 17.91
CA LEU A 78 15.18 -1.36 16.49
C LEU A 78 15.21 -2.66 15.70
N ARG A 79 14.32 -2.78 14.72
CA ARG A 79 14.25 -3.95 13.85
C ARG A 79 14.18 -3.56 12.39
N PHE A 80 15.05 -4.14 11.57
CA PHE A 80 14.96 -4.04 10.12
C PHE A 80 13.82 -4.91 9.57
N LEU A 81 12.97 -4.35 8.69
CA LEU A 81 11.85 -5.02 8.06
C LEU A 81 12.14 -5.33 6.57
N GLY A 82 13.12 -6.19 6.34
CA GLY A 82 13.52 -6.62 4.99
C GLY A 82 14.12 -8.02 4.92
N PRO A 83 14.69 -8.41 3.77
CA PRO A 83 15.31 -9.72 3.56
C PRO A 83 16.41 -10.01 4.57
N ARG A 84 16.54 -11.28 5.00
CA ARG A 84 17.50 -11.69 6.04
C ARG A 84 18.95 -11.53 5.57
N GLU A 85 19.18 -11.65 4.27
CA GLU A 85 20.49 -11.54 3.61
C GLU A 85 21.04 -10.12 3.75
N ILE A 86 20.17 -9.11 3.61
CA ILE A 86 20.51 -7.70 3.80
C ILE A 86 20.71 -7.42 5.29
N ALA A 87 19.80 -7.91 6.13
CA ALA A 87 19.86 -7.71 7.58
C ALA A 87 21.21 -8.12 8.20
N ARG A 88 21.85 -9.18 7.68
CA ARG A 88 23.14 -9.70 8.15
C ARG A 88 24.32 -8.74 7.94
N ASN A 89 24.21 -7.83 6.98
CA ASN A 89 25.28 -6.92 6.59
C ASN A 89 25.06 -5.50 7.12
N LEU A 90 24.00 -5.28 7.90
CA LEU A 90 23.67 -3.98 8.49
C LEU A 90 24.10 -3.93 9.95
N THR A 91 24.78 -2.85 10.31
CA THR A 91 25.00 -2.41 11.67
C THR A 91 24.29 -1.07 11.87
N TYR A 92 23.77 -0.82 13.08
CA TYR A 92 23.06 0.41 13.38
C TYR A 92 23.37 0.88 14.80
N ASP A 93 23.32 2.18 14.98
CA ASP A 93 23.55 2.90 16.24
C ASP A 93 22.47 3.98 16.43
N LEU A 94 22.20 4.38 17.67
CA LEU A 94 21.23 5.41 18.01
C LEU A 94 21.92 6.58 18.71
N GLU A 95 21.65 7.79 18.25
CA GLU A 95 22.12 9.03 18.85
C GLU A 95 20.94 9.78 19.47
N ILE A 96 20.95 9.97 20.79
CA ILE A 96 19.92 10.70 21.51
C ILE A 96 20.37 12.15 21.74
N SER A 97 19.50 13.10 21.41
CA SER A 97 19.79 14.54 21.52
C SER A 97 18.56 15.35 21.93
N PHE A 98 18.80 16.52 22.51
CA PHE A 98 17.76 17.53 22.77
C PHE A 98 18.36 18.93 22.60
N GLY A 99 17.83 19.69 21.65
CA GLY A 99 18.47 20.95 21.21
C GLY A 99 19.88 20.70 20.66
N ASP A 100 20.87 21.43 21.17
CA ASP A 100 22.28 21.29 20.80
C ASP A 100 23.05 20.26 21.65
N LYS A 101 22.38 19.60 22.60
CA LYS A 101 23.00 18.61 23.49
C LYS A 101 22.80 17.19 22.96
N ILE A 102 23.83 16.37 23.07
CA ILE A 102 23.84 14.95 22.66
C ILE A 102 24.25 14.10 23.86
N LEU A 103 23.58 12.97 24.06
CA LEU A 103 23.89 12.00 25.11
C LEU A 103 25.18 11.24 24.77
N ASP A 104 26.01 10.92 25.78
CA ASP A 104 27.26 10.18 25.56
C ASP A 104 26.95 8.77 25.02
N LYS A 105 27.69 8.33 23.99
CA LYS A 105 27.53 7.00 23.39
C LYS A 105 27.69 5.85 24.39
N ARG A 106 28.35 6.09 25.52
CA ARG A 106 28.48 5.12 26.62
C ARG A 106 27.14 4.84 27.32
N ASP A 107 26.20 5.78 27.27
CA ASP A 107 24.87 5.65 27.86
C ASP A 107 23.83 5.09 26.86
N THR A 108 24.21 4.88 25.59
CA THR A 108 23.37 4.32 24.52
C THR A 108 23.91 3.00 23.97
N VAL A 109 24.66 2.24 24.79
CA VAL A 109 25.25 0.98 24.32
C VAL A 109 24.15 -0.09 24.20
N PRO A 110 24.05 -0.81 23.06
CA PRO A 110 23.07 -1.87 22.91
C PRO A 110 23.37 -3.03 23.86
N GLN A 111 22.44 -3.36 24.74
CA GLN A 111 22.47 -4.54 25.59
C GLN A 111 21.45 -5.56 25.07
N GLN A 112 21.88 -6.81 24.82
CA GLN A 112 20.99 -7.90 24.44
C GLN A 112 20.03 -7.63 23.24
N GLY A 113 20.38 -6.71 22.34
CA GLY A 113 19.57 -6.38 21.15
C GLY A 113 18.58 -5.23 21.34
N CYS A 114 18.62 -4.53 22.47
CA CYS A 114 17.94 -3.24 22.70
C CYS A 114 18.92 -2.17 23.18
N PHE A 115 18.53 -0.92 23.04
CA PHE A 115 19.23 0.23 23.61
C PHE A 115 18.52 0.58 24.92
N GLU A 116 19.25 0.57 26.03
CA GLU A 116 18.69 0.92 27.34
C GLU A 116 19.33 2.21 27.82
N VAL A 117 18.50 3.21 28.09
CA VAL A 117 18.94 4.54 28.48
C VAL A 117 18.26 4.93 29.78
N PRO A 118 19.00 5.05 30.89
CA PRO A 118 18.43 5.47 32.17
C PRO A 118 17.79 6.87 32.09
N LEU A 119 16.55 7.03 32.56
CA LEU A 119 15.84 8.33 32.51
C LEU A 119 16.55 9.40 33.36
N ASN A 120 17.26 9.00 34.43
CA ASN A 120 18.06 9.93 35.23
C ASN A 120 19.21 10.55 34.41
N ARG A 121 19.82 9.82 33.46
CA ARG A 121 20.84 10.37 32.56
C ARG A 121 20.26 11.36 31.58
N ILE A 122 19.06 11.09 31.08
CA ILE A 122 18.30 12.01 30.23
C ILE A 122 17.98 13.30 31.01
N LEU A 123 17.53 13.18 32.25
CA LEU A 123 17.26 14.31 33.15
C LEU A 123 18.53 15.11 33.48
N GLU A 124 19.64 14.45 33.78
CA GLU A 124 20.94 15.08 34.07
C GLU A 124 21.49 15.84 32.85
N CYS A 125 21.33 15.29 31.64
CA CYS A 125 21.87 15.86 30.40
C CYS A 125 20.98 16.99 29.85
N PHE A 126 19.68 16.75 29.76
CA PHE A 126 18.73 17.61 29.05
C PHE A 126 17.81 18.43 29.98
N GLY A 127 17.69 18.06 31.25
CA GLY A 127 16.73 18.65 32.19
C GLY A 127 15.36 17.98 32.14
N ASP A 128 14.35 18.63 32.72
CA ASP A 128 12.96 18.17 32.66
C ASP A 128 12.40 18.45 31.26
N VAL A 129 12.34 17.42 30.43
CA VAL A 129 11.96 17.50 29.01
C VAL A 129 10.87 16.49 28.70
N ASN A 130 9.85 16.91 27.95
CA ASN A 130 8.71 16.05 27.62
C ASN A 130 8.99 15.13 26.42
N SER A 131 9.98 15.47 25.58
CA SER A 131 10.39 14.66 24.44
C SER A 131 11.87 14.84 24.10
N ILE A 132 12.46 13.83 23.48
CA ILE A 132 13.87 13.81 23.04
C ILE A 132 13.97 13.40 21.57
N ASN A 133 15.01 13.82 20.87
CA ASN A 133 15.28 13.38 19.51
C ASN A 133 16.17 12.15 19.52
N CYS A 134 15.82 11.15 18.71
CA CYS A 134 16.61 9.95 18.49
C CYS A 134 16.96 9.88 17.00
N ARG A 135 18.26 9.84 16.67
CA ARG A 135 18.75 9.71 15.30
C ARG A 135 19.31 8.31 15.07
N LEU A 136 18.83 7.65 14.04
CA LEU A 136 19.30 6.34 13.58
C LEU A 136 20.49 6.49 12.63
N GLN A 137 21.62 5.88 12.98
CA GLN A 137 22.82 5.79 12.15
C GLN A 137 22.97 4.35 11.65
N VAL A 138 22.81 4.10 10.35
CA VAL A 138 22.98 2.77 9.75
C VAL A 138 24.27 2.71 8.95
N THR A 139 25.07 1.66 9.16
CA THR A 139 26.32 1.37 8.45
C THR A 139 26.28 -0.05 7.88
N GLY A 140 26.61 -0.25 6.59
CA GLY A 140 26.60 -1.58 5.97
C GLY A 140 26.79 -1.56 4.45
N ASP A 141 27.22 -2.69 3.87
CA ASP A 141 27.41 -2.85 2.43
C ASP A 141 26.12 -3.29 1.73
N PHE A 142 25.53 -2.37 0.95
CA PHE A 142 24.29 -2.60 0.20
C PHE A 142 24.53 -3.24 -1.19
N THR A 143 25.74 -3.76 -1.48
CA THR A 143 26.20 -4.09 -2.84
C THR A 143 26.13 -5.56 -3.24
N ILE A 144 25.66 -6.48 -2.39
CA ILE A 144 25.61 -7.91 -2.74
C ILE A 144 24.22 -8.29 -3.25
N TYR A 145 24.01 -8.17 -4.56
CA TYR A 145 22.96 -8.89 -5.28
C TYR A 145 23.66 -9.85 -6.26
N PRO A 146 23.72 -11.16 -5.99
CA PRO A 146 24.14 -12.12 -7.00
C PRO A 146 23.03 -12.21 -8.05
N ASP A 147 23.35 -11.86 -9.29
CA ASP A 147 22.54 -12.18 -10.47
C ASP A 147 22.36 -13.71 -10.54
N VAL A 148 21.20 -14.24 -10.17
CA VAL A 148 20.82 -15.62 -10.51
C VAL A 148 19.33 -15.73 -10.79
N ASP A 149 19.02 -15.88 -12.07
CA ASP A 149 17.86 -16.60 -12.57
C ASP A 149 17.88 -18.03 -11.98
N SER A 150 17.11 -18.31 -10.92
CA SER A 150 16.82 -19.69 -10.53
C SER A 150 15.62 -19.80 -9.58
N HIS A 151 14.84 -20.84 -9.83
CA HIS A 151 13.59 -21.22 -9.18
C HIS A 151 13.58 -21.09 -7.64
N TYR A 152 12.46 -20.56 -7.12
CA TYR A 152 12.15 -20.60 -5.70
C TYR A 152 11.70 -22.01 -5.30
N GLU A 153 12.54 -22.74 -4.59
CA GLU A 153 12.11 -23.84 -3.72
C GLU A 153 11.77 -23.27 -2.34
N ASP A 154 10.59 -23.65 -1.85
CA ASP A 154 9.95 -23.21 -0.61
C ASP A 154 10.42 -24.16 0.51
N ASP A 155 11.51 -23.82 1.21
CA ASP A 155 11.97 -24.63 2.35
C ASP A 155 11.12 -24.33 3.61
N THR A 156 10.36 -25.36 3.99
CA THR A 156 9.48 -25.43 5.15
C THR A 156 10.26 -25.44 6.47
N CYS A 157 9.93 -24.53 7.39
CA CYS A 157 10.15 -24.74 8.82
C CYS A 157 9.03 -24.11 9.65
N GLU A 158 8.27 -24.97 10.35
CA GLU A 158 7.34 -24.63 11.43
C GLU A 158 8.08 -23.89 12.55
N PHE A 159 7.54 -22.76 13.03
CA PHE A 159 7.98 -22.14 14.28
C PHE A 159 6.81 -21.47 15.02
N ASP A 160 6.77 -21.74 16.32
CA ASP A 160 5.61 -21.74 17.22
C ASP A 160 5.03 -20.34 17.53
N LEU A 161 3.70 -20.22 17.47
CA LEU A 161 2.95 -18.95 17.43
C LEU A 161 2.50 -18.41 18.81
N LYS A 162 2.94 -19.01 19.92
CA LYS A 162 2.34 -18.72 21.24
C LYS A 162 2.93 -17.54 22.03
N ASN A 163 4.10 -17.01 21.67
CA ASN A 163 4.74 -15.91 22.42
C ASN A 163 4.70 -14.53 21.72
N PHE A 164 3.96 -14.38 20.62
CA PHE A 164 4.00 -13.17 19.78
C PHE A 164 3.15 -11.98 20.32
N PHE A 165 2.24 -12.18 21.30
CA PHE A 165 1.32 -11.12 21.79
C PHE A 165 0.96 -11.13 23.29
N ALA A 166 1.62 -11.92 24.13
CA ALA A 166 1.27 -12.00 25.55
C ALA A 166 1.90 -10.84 26.36
N THR A 167 1.05 -10.09 27.07
CA THR A 167 1.43 -9.28 28.23
C THR A 167 1.58 -10.21 29.45
N PRO A 168 2.70 -10.21 30.19
CA PRO A 168 2.80 -10.96 31.44
C PRO A 168 2.02 -10.23 32.55
N GLN A 169 1.12 -10.96 33.23
CA GLN A 169 0.54 -10.53 34.51
C GLN A 169 1.42 -11.00 35.67
N ASN A 170 1.48 -10.19 36.72
CA ASN A 170 2.37 -10.34 37.88
C ASN A 170 2.01 -11.50 38.84
N SER A 171 3.06 -12.25 39.25
CA SER A 171 3.36 -12.82 40.59
C SER A 171 2.50 -13.98 41.15
N PRO A 172 2.94 -14.77 42.18
CA PRO A 172 4.29 -14.98 42.78
C PRO A 172 4.69 -16.49 42.98
N THR A 173 5.99 -16.74 43.26
CA THR A 173 6.58 -17.89 44.01
C THR A 173 6.30 -19.34 43.60
N GLU A 174 7.33 -20.11 43.22
CA GLU A 174 8.04 -21.09 44.08
C GLU A 174 9.06 -21.93 43.29
N ILE A 175 10.16 -22.24 43.96
CA ILE A 175 11.35 -22.96 43.50
C ILE A 175 11.08 -24.48 43.50
N ARG A 176 11.51 -25.22 42.46
CA ARG A 176 12.28 -26.49 42.60
C ARG A 176 12.61 -27.20 41.26
N GLU A 177 13.91 -27.20 40.96
CA GLU A 177 14.81 -28.29 40.56
C GLU A 177 14.24 -29.54 39.82
N HIS A 178 14.62 -29.76 38.55
CA HIS A 178 15.69 -30.69 38.14
C HIS A 178 15.71 -30.96 36.60
N GLU A 179 16.92 -30.83 36.05
CA GLU A 179 17.58 -31.65 35.01
C GLU A 179 17.11 -31.70 33.54
N ASN A 180 17.95 -31.08 32.69
CA ASN A 180 18.60 -31.59 31.47
C ASN A 180 17.77 -32.39 30.46
N VAL A 181 17.57 -31.80 29.26
CA VAL A 181 18.21 -32.26 27.99
C VAL A 181 18.41 -31.04 27.08
N PHE A 182 19.60 -31.00 26.48
CA PHE A 182 20.17 -30.01 25.56
C PHE A 182 19.50 -30.09 24.18
N GLU A 183 19.03 -28.96 23.63
CA GLU A 183 19.01 -28.72 22.18
C GLU A 183 19.16 -27.20 21.93
N GLN A 184 20.26 -26.85 21.25
CA GLN A 184 20.69 -25.48 20.98
C GLN A 184 19.81 -24.85 19.89
N SER A 185 19.26 -23.65 20.13
CA SER A 185 18.77 -22.77 19.05
C SER A 185 19.53 -21.45 19.07
N GLU A 186 20.06 -21.09 17.90
CA GLU A 186 20.99 -19.97 17.68
C GLU A 186 20.27 -18.61 17.73
N ASN A 187 20.52 -17.85 18.80
CA ASN A 187 20.26 -16.41 18.82
C ASN A 187 21.39 -15.70 18.05
N HIS A 188 21.10 -15.15 16.87
CA HIS A 188 22.10 -14.44 16.07
C HIS A 188 22.48 -13.09 16.71
N ARG A 189 23.72 -13.11 17.21
CA ARG A 189 24.49 -12.16 18.01
C ARG A 189 25.01 -10.96 17.20
N ALA A 190 24.96 -9.76 17.77
CA ALA A 190 25.76 -8.62 17.31
C ALA A 190 27.23 -8.83 17.72
N THR A 191 28.16 -8.74 16.77
CA THR A 191 29.61 -8.82 17.02
C THR A 191 30.26 -7.45 16.86
N TRP A 192 30.89 -6.96 17.93
CA TRP A 192 31.68 -5.75 17.97
C TRP A 192 33.17 -6.10 17.75
N SER A 193 33.86 -5.37 16.89
CA SER A 193 35.33 -5.38 16.81
C SER A 193 35.85 -3.95 16.74
N GLY A 194 36.30 -3.43 17.89
CA GLY A 194 36.98 -2.15 17.97
C GLY A 194 38.40 -2.22 17.39
N ASN A 195 38.85 -1.13 16.78
CA ASN A 195 40.26 -0.73 16.86
C ASN A 195 40.42 0.78 16.64
N GLU A 196 41.18 1.39 17.56
CA GLU A 196 41.64 2.78 17.53
C GLU A 196 42.83 2.96 16.58
N ASN A 197 42.82 4.01 15.75
CA ASN A 197 43.86 5.06 15.68
C ASN A 197 43.77 5.93 14.40
N ASN A 198 43.60 7.24 14.63
CA ASN A 198 44.25 8.40 14.01
C ASN A 198 44.29 8.59 12.47
N GLN A 199 43.55 9.57 11.93
CA GLN A 199 44.07 10.89 11.48
C GLN A 199 43.01 11.67 10.67
N VAL A 200 43.09 13.00 10.80
CA VAL A 200 42.12 14.02 10.38
C VAL A 200 42.06 14.19 8.85
N SER A 201 40.84 14.25 8.29
CA SER A 201 40.54 15.11 7.13
C SER A 201 39.05 15.41 7.08
N ALA A 202 38.73 16.70 7.16
CA ALA A 202 37.38 17.27 7.11
C ALA A 202 36.70 16.96 5.76
N GLY A 203 35.45 16.48 5.83
CA GLY A 203 34.55 16.34 4.69
C GLY A 203 33.12 16.38 5.19
N LEU A 204 32.43 17.49 4.93
CA LEU A 204 31.03 17.75 5.29
C LEU A 204 30.09 16.67 4.74
N THR A 205 29.58 15.78 5.59
CA THR A 205 28.43 14.91 5.24
C THR A 205 27.14 15.67 5.51
N ARG A 206 26.57 16.22 4.44
CA ARG A 206 25.25 16.86 4.44
C ARG A 206 24.19 15.77 4.56
N SER A 207 23.56 15.62 5.73
CA SER A 207 22.39 14.76 5.90
C SER A 207 21.30 15.18 4.90
N LEU A 208 20.86 14.26 4.04
CA LEU A 208 19.75 14.49 3.11
C LEU A 208 18.44 14.38 3.88
N THR A 209 17.91 15.50 4.33
CA THR A 209 16.52 15.58 4.82
C THR A 209 15.57 15.58 3.63
N PHE A 210 14.77 14.52 3.48
CA PHE A 210 13.74 14.44 2.44
C PHE A 210 12.52 15.28 2.84
N THR A 211 11.97 16.05 1.90
CA THR A 211 10.73 16.79 2.11
C THR A 211 9.52 15.98 1.61
N SER A 212 8.33 16.25 2.15
CA SER A 212 7.04 15.65 1.71
C SER A 212 6.82 15.73 0.19
N ASP A 213 7.35 16.76 -0.47
CA ASP A 213 7.21 16.95 -1.91
C ASP A 213 8.27 16.22 -2.74
N ASP A 214 9.42 15.86 -2.15
CA ASP A 214 10.43 15.00 -2.79
C ASP A 214 9.98 13.53 -2.81
N LEU A 215 9.25 13.08 -1.78
CA LEU A 215 8.71 11.71 -1.69
C LEU A 215 7.48 11.49 -2.57
N LYS A 216 6.69 12.52 -2.87
CA LYS A 216 5.62 12.43 -3.89
C LYS A 216 6.17 12.21 -5.31
N ARG A 217 7.46 12.51 -5.54
CA ARG A 217 8.16 12.17 -6.80
C ARG A 217 8.77 10.77 -6.79
N MET A 218 9.02 10.20 -5.61
CA MET A 218 9.54 8.84 -5.43
C MET A 218 8.40 7.88 -5.05
N ASN A 219 7.72 7.36 -6.07
CA ASN A 219 6.87 6.17 -5.92
C ASN A 219 7.75 4.99 -5.47
N ILE A 220 7.79 4.70 -4.17
CA ILE A 220 8.43 3.48 -3.65
C ILE A 220 7.50 2.30 -3.97
N LYS A 221 7.59 1.79 -5.20
CA LYS A 221 7.61 0.35 -5.41
C LYS A 221 9.01 -0.09 -4.93
N ARG A 222 9.13 -1.15 -4.13
CA ARG A 222 10.42 -1.84 -3.95
C ARG A 222 10.99 -2.14 -5.33
N GLN A 223 11.93 -1.32 -5.79
CA GLN A 223 12.79 -1.60 -6.93
C GLN A 223 14.19 -1.79 -6.37
N ALA A 224 14.77 -2.93 -6.71
CA ALA A 224 16.18 -3.20 -6.55
C ALA A 224 17.04 -1.98 -6.97
N SER A 225 18.10 -1.72 -6.20
CA SER A 225 19.37 -1.15 -6.68
C SER A 225 19.30 0.13 -7.55
N MET A 226 19.43 1.30 -6.91
CA MET A 226 19.69 2.58 -7.59
C MET A 226 21.15 2.73 -8.06
N ARG A 227 21.58 1.94 -9.05
CA ARG A 227 22.84 2.20 -9.79
C ARG A 227 22.73 2.18 -11.32
N SER A 228 21.53 2.38 -11.87
CA SER A 228 21.35 2.62 -13.31
C SER A 228 21.15 4.10 -13.66
N LEU A 229 21.15 5.01 -12.68
CA LEU A 229 20.84 6.43 -12.90
C LEU A 229 21.99 7.29 -13.43
N THR A 230 23.21 6.75 -13.58
CA THR A 230 24.29 7.44 -14.31
C THR A 230 24.35 7.08 -15.80
N ALA A 231 23.40 6.28 -16.31
CA ALA A 231 23.29 5.95 -17.73
C ALA A 231 21.98 6.44 -18.40
N ILE A 232 21.11 7.16 -17.66
CA ILE A 232 19.90 7.79 -18.22
C ILE A 232 20.07 9.31 -18.17
N GLU A 233 21.17 9.80 -18.74
CA GLU A 233 21.19 11.10 -19.41
C GLU A 233 21.00 10.90 -20.92
N GLU A 234 19.99 10.12 -21.30
CA GLU A 234 19.36 10.25 -22.60
C GLU A 234 17.85 10.41 -22.36
N ILE A 235 17.43 11.68 -22.39
CA ILE A 235 16.07 12.20 -22.44
C ILE A 235 15.03 11.11 -22.76
N THR A 236 14.27 10.63 -21.75
CA THR A 236 13.09 9.80 -21.98
C THR A 236 12.00 10.65 -22.63
N GLU A 237 11.93 10.60 -23.96
CA GLU A 237 10.95 11.33 -24.75
C GLU A 237 9.53 10.86 -24.36
N SER A 238 8.66 11.78 -23.95
CA SER A 238 7.26 11.46 -23.65
C SER A 238 6.44 11.45 -24.92
N ILE A 239 5.76 10.34 -25.19
CA ILE A 239 5.04 10.12 -26.43
C ILE A 239 3.52 10.21 -26.18
N ASP A 240 2.83 11.07 -26.95
CA ASP A 240 1.35 11.15 -27.02
C ASP A 240 0.85 10.56 -28.36
N LEU A 241 1.11 9.26 -28.57
CA LEU A 241 0.67 8.55 -29.77
C LEU A 241 -0.55 7.69 -29.45
N LYS A 242 -1.59 7.89 -30.26
CA LYS A 242 -2.90 7.26 -30.06
C LYS A 242 -3.31 6.44 -31.25
N CYS A 243 -3.97 5.33 -30.98
CA CYS A 243 -4.50 4.44 -32.00
C CYS A 243 -5.59 5.17 -32.79
N SER A 244 -5.50 5.10 -34.11
CA SER A 244 -6.46 5.74 -35.02
C SER A 244 -7.88 5.18 -34.91
N ASN A 245 -8.04 3.99 -34.31
CA ASN A 245 -9.34 3.33 -34.18
C ASN A 245 -9.99 3.46 -32.79
N CYS A 246 -9.20 3.51 -31.71
CA CYS A 246 -9.72 3.52 -30.34
C CYS A 246 -9.21 4.67 -29.48
N GLU A 247 -8.34 5.53 -30.01
CA GLU A 247 -7.65 6.62 -29.30
C GLU A 247 -6.83 6.18 -28.07
N GLY A 248 -6.70 4.87 -27.84
CA GLY A 248 -5.88 4.31 -26.77
C GLY A 248 -4.38 4.33 -27.10
N HIS A 249 -3.57 3.98 -26.12
CA HIS A 249 -2.12 3.89 -26.26
C HIS A 249 -1.68 2.98 -27.41
N LEU A 250 -0.56 3.32 -28.05
CA LEU A 250 0.07 2.56 -29.13
C LEU A 250 1.37 1.87 -28.68
N PRO A 251 1.31 0.77 -27.91
CA PRO A 251 2.48 -0.06 -27.67
C PRO A 251 2.85 -0.86 -28.92
N PRO A 252 4.12 -1.28 -29.06
CA PRO A 252 4.49 -2.33 -30.00
C PRO A 252 3.71 -3.64 -29.74
N PRO A 253 3.29 -4.38 -30.78
CA PRO A 253 3.41 -4.05 -32.20
C PRO A 253 2.35 -3.04 -32.69
N ILE A 254 2.78 -2.14 -33.56
CA ILE A 254 1.95 -1.07 -34.17
C ILE A 254 1.71 -1.40 -35.63
N PHE A 255 0.44 -1.61 -35.99
CA PHE A 255 0.02 -1.96 -37.36
C PHE A 255 -0.34 -0.71 -38.16
N LEU A 256 -0.33 -0.83 -39.49
CA LEU A 256 -0.63 0.25 -40.42
C LEU A 256 -1.85 -0.10 -41.28
N CYS A 257 -2.69 0.88 -41.60
CA CYS A 257 -3.58 0.77 -42.76
C CYS A 257 -2.85 1.12 -44.06
N ASP A 258 -3.50 0.95 -45.21
CA ASP A 258 -2.93 1.29 -46.53
C ASP A 258 -2.46 2.75 -46.65
N GLU A 259 -3.05 3.68 -45.88
CA GLU A 259 -2.67 5.11 -45.82
C GLU A 259 -1.74 5.43 -44.64
N GLU A 260 -1.05 4.42 -44.09
CA GLU A 260 -0.05 4.55 -43.03
C GLU A 260 -0.56 5.11 -41.67
N HIS A 261 -1.86 5.01 -41.37
CA HIS A 261 -2.37 5.30 -40.02
C HIS A 261 -2.02 4.20 -39.02
N ASN A 262 -1.62 4.59 -37.81
CA ASN A 262 -1.17 3.67 -36.76
C ASN A 262 -2.34 3.04 -35.98
N ILE A 263 -2.31 1.71 -35.83
CA ILE A 263 -3.35 0.88 -35.24
C ILE A 263 -2.75 -0.01 -34.15
N CYS A 264 -3.39 -0.07 -32.97
CA CYS A 264 -2.94 -0.93 -31.87
C CYS A 264 -3.27 -2.40 -32.13
N SER A 265 -2.60 -3.30 -31.42
CA SER A 265 -2.76 -4.75 -31.64
C SER A 265 -4.17 -5.26 -31.34
N ASN A 266 -4.93 -4.62 -30.45
CA ASN A 266 -6.33 -4.98 -30.19
C ASN A 266 -7.22 -4.60 -31.38
N CYS A 267 -7.10 -3.37 -31.89
CA CYS A 267 -7.87 -2.93 -33.05
C CYS A 267 -7.52 -3.68 -34.33
N PHE A 268 -6.28 -4.15 -34.49
CA PHE A 268 -5.89 -5.02 -35.59
C PHE A 268 -6.64 -6.38 -35.56
N LYS A 269 -6.86 -6.93 -34.36
CA LYS A 269 -7.59 -8.20 -34.19
C LYS A 269 -9.10 -8.03 -34.35
N ASP A 270 -9.63 -6.94 -33.79
CA ASP A 270 -11.07 -6.76 -33.64
C ASP A 270 -11.73 -6.02 -34.80
N ARG A 271 -10.95 -5.32 -35.64
CA ARG A 271 -11.46 -4.50 -36.74
C ARG A 271 -10.71 -4.80 -38.03
N GLN A 272 -11.42 -4.69 -39.15
CA GLN A 272 -10.84 -4.89 -40.50
C GLN A 272 -10.45 -3.57 -41.17
N PHE A 273 -11.02 -2.44 -40.76
CA PHE A 273 -10.87 -1.15 -41.43
C PHE A 273 -10.43 -0.05 -40.47
N CYS A 274 -9.70 0.92 -41.00
CA CYS A 274 -9.28 2.14 -40.30
C CYS A 274 -10.49 3.08 -40.09
N SER A 275 -10.65 3.61 -38.88
CA SER A 275 -11.74 4.55 -38.54
C SER A 275 -11.53 5.97 -39.08
N ILE A 276 -10.31 6.31 -39.55
CA ILE A 276 -10.01 7.62 -40.13
C ILE A 276 -10.24 7.63 -41.64
N CYS A 277 -9.63 6.69 -42.37
CA CYS A 277 -9.69 6.68 -43.85
C CYS A 277 -10.60 5.60 -44.45
N GLY A 278 -11.10 4.65 -43.66
CA GLY A 278 -11.95 3.55 -44.15
C GLY A 278 -11.19 2.42 -44.85
N ASN A 279 -9.87 2.54 -45.06
CA ASN A 279 -9.09 1.52 -45.75
C ASN A 279 -8.79 0.30 -44.87
N PRO A 280 -8.50 -0.86 -45.47
CA PRO A 280 -8.13 -2.07 -44.76
C PRO A 280 -6.92 -1.86 -43.84
N ILE A 281 -6.95 -2.54 -42.70
CA ILE A 281 -5.79 -2.63 -41.82
C ILE A 281 -4.89 -3.75 -42.36
N THR A 282 -3.62 -3.43 -42.58
CA THR A 282 -2.65 -4.37 -43.12
C THR A 282 -1.86 -5.05 -42.01
N ALA A 283 -1.19 -6.15 -42.34
CA ALA A 283 -0.21 -6.78 -41.45
C ALA A 283 1.13 -6.03 -41.39
N ALA A 284 1.29 -4.93 -42.14
CA ALA A 284 2.50 -4.12 -42.10
C ALA A 284 2.63 -3.44 -40.73
N ARG A 285 3.86 -3.41 -40.21
CA ARG A 285 4.17 -2.83 -38.90
C ARG A 285 4.98 -1.56 -39.04
N ASN A 286 4.70 -0.58 -38.19
CA ASN A 286 5.50 0.63 -38.07
C ASN A 286 6.71 0.39 -37.17
N THR A 287 7.70 -0.37 -37.63
CA THR A 287 8.88 -0.76 -36.84
C THR A 287 9.70 0.44 -36.34
N LYS A 288 9.70 1.56 -37.07
CA LYS A 288 10.33 2.81 -36.64
C LYS A 288 9.66 3.38 -35.40
N LEU A 289 8.32 3.41 -35.40
CA LEU A 289 7.54 3.90 -34.27
C LEU A 289 7.59 2.92 -33.10
N GLU A 290 7.63 1.62 -33.39
CA GLU A 290 7.83 0.58 -32.37
C GLU A 290 9.16 0.77 -31.62
N ALA A 291 10.26 0.99 -32.35
CA ALA A 291 11.58 1.24 -31.75
C ALA A 291 11.57 2.47 -30.82
N LYS A 292 10.84 3.53 -31.23
CA LYS A 292 10.65 4.73 -30.40
C LYS A 292 9.81 4.44 -29.16
N CYS A 293 8.71 3.69 -29.31
CA CYS A 293 7.78 3.36 -28.23
C CYS A 293 8.36 2.41 -27.17
N SER A 294 9.30 1.54 -27.53
CA SER A 294 9.87 0.53 -26.61
C SER A 294 10.61 1.13 -25.41
N ASN A 295 11.27 2.28 -25.58
CA ASN A 295 12.04 2.96 -24.53
C ASN A 295 11.38 4.24 -24.00
N SER A 296 10.13 4.49 -24.39
CA SER A 296 9.44 5.75 -24.10
C SER A 296 8.42 5.62 -22.98
N GLN A 297 8.05 6.76 -22.41
CA GLN A 297 6.99 6.87 -21.41
C GLN A 297 5.69 7.38 -22.05
N TYR A 298 4.57 6.81 -21.60
CA TYR A 298 3.23 7.16 -22.05
C TYR A 298 2.59 8.11 -21.05
N LEU A 299 1.94 9.16 -21.57
CA LEU A 299 1.14 10.09 -20.78
C LEU A 299 -0.17 9.42 -20.36
N CYS A 300 -0.62 9.65 -19.13
CA CYS A 300 -1.95 9.21 -18.73
C CYS A 300 -3.04 9.83 -19.63
N GLN A 301 -4.03 9.05 -20.05
CA GLN A 301 -5.20 9.54 -20.80
C GLN A 301 -5.93 10.68 -20.08
N ASN A 302 -5.86 10.71 -18.75
CA ASN A 302 -6.41 11.78 -17.91
C ASN A 302 -5.45 12.99 -17.77
N HIS A 303 -4.43 13.13 -18.62
CA HIS A 303 -3.50 14.27 -18.56
C HIS A 303 -4.19 15.61 -18.74
N LYS A 304 -5.15 15.69 -19.67
CA LYS A 304 -6.00 16.89 -19.86
C LYS A 304 -6.85 17.21 -18.61
N SER A 305 -7.10 16.22 -17.77
CA SER A 305 -7.85 16.35 -16.51
C SER A 305 -6.95 16.72 -15.32
N GLY A 306 -5.62 16.83 -15.52
CA GLY A 306 -4.64 17.21 -14.49
C GLY A 306 -3.65 16.11 -14.11
N CYS A 307 -3.70 14.92 -14.72
CA CYS A 307 -2.73 13.86 -14.41
C CYS A 307 -1.37 14.12 -15.06
N THR A 308 -0.31 14.29 -14.27
CA THR A 308 1.06 14.54 -14.77
C THR A 308 1.90 13.27 -14.94
N GLN A 309 1.31 12.09 -14.68
CA GLN A 309 2.04 10.82 -14.70
C GLN A 309 2.45 10.43 -16.12
N LYS A 310 3.72 10.03 -16.24
CA LYS A 310 4.34 9.46 -17.44
C LYS A 310 5.01 8.16 -17.06
N LEU A 311 4.57 7.05 -17.63
CA LEU A 311 5.01 5.72 -17.19
C LEU A 311 5.23 4.80 -18.40
N PRO A 312 6.09 3.76 -18.27
CA PRO A 312 6.16 2.69 -19.25
C PRO A 312 4.79 2.02 -19.46
N PHE A 313 4.58 1.42 -20.63
CA PHE A 313 3.27 0.92 -21.04
C PHE A 313 2.54 0.00 -20.03
N PRO A 314 3.18 -1.01 -19.40
CA PRO A 314 2.47 -1.84 -18.41
C PRO A 314 2.03 -1.05 -17.17
N ALA A 315 2.88 -0.10 -16.72
CA ALA A 315 2.60 0.71 -15.56
C ALA A 315 1.56 1.81 -15.83
N ILE A 316 1.49 2.36 -17.05
CA ILE A 316 0.47 3.36 -17.37
C ILE A 316 -0.95 2.74 -17.39
N LEU A 317 -1.09 1.49 -17.84
CA LEU A 317 -2.38 0.79 -17.81
C LEU A 317 -2.87 0.58 -16.37
N GLU A 318 -1.99 0.12 -15.49
CA GLU A 318 -2.29 -0.04 -14.05
C GLU A 318 -2.63 1.30 -13.40
N HIS A 319 -1.87 2.35 -13.75
CA HIS A 319 -2.11 3.70 -13.28
C HIS A 319 -3.48 4.22 -13.72
N GLU A 320 -3.86 4.07 -14.99
CA GLU A 320 -5.12 4.60 -15.53
C GLU A 320 -6.35 3.99 -14.88
N ILE A 321 -6.30 2.69 -14.53
CA ILE A 321 -7.34 2.01 -13.76
C ILE A 321 -7.53 2.68 -12.38
N ASN A 322 -6.44 3.16 -11.78
CA ASN A 322 -6.42 3.74 -10.43
C ASN A 322 -6.26 5.26 -10.40
N CYS A 323 -6.33 5.92 -11.56
CA CYS A 323 -5.98 7.33 -11.67
C CYS A 323 -6.98 8.20 -10.91
N ARG A 324 -6.47 9.05 -10.01
CA ARG A 324 -7.31 10.01 -9.25
C ARG A 324 -8.05 11.03 -10.14
N TYR A 325 -7.55 11.25 -11.35
CA TYR A 325 -8.13 12.15 -12.34
C TYR A 325 -9.10 11.45 -13.29
N CYS A 326 -9.41 10.17 -13.05
CA CYS A 326 -10.38 9.44 -13.86
C CYS A 326 -11.77 10.07 -13.77
N GLN A 327 -12.54 9.88 -14.84
CA GLN A 327 -13.93 10.31 -14.89
C GLN A 327 -14.86 9.17 -14.46
N TYR A 328 -15.86 9.54 -13.67
CA TYR A 328 -16.99 8.70 -13.32
C TYR A 328 -18.14 9.00 -14.26
N THR A 329 -18.90 7.98 -14.65
CA THR A 329 -20.13 8.12 -15.43
C THR A 329 -21.33 7.93 -14.51
N CYS A 330 -22.30 8.84 -14.56
CA CYS A 330 -23.52 8.71 -13.76
C CYS A 330 -24.26 7.42 -14.16
N PRO A 331 -24.62 6.55 -13.20
CA PRO A 331 -25.22 5.26 -13.50
C PRO A 331 -26.73 5.34 -13.77
N ILE A 332 -27.36 6.49 -13.48
CA ILE A 332 -28.79 6.73 -13.67
C ILE A 332 -29.07 6.94 -15.17
N SER A 333 -30.04 6.19 -15.69
CA SER A 333 -30.51 6.29 -17.07
C SER A 333 -30.90 7.73 -17.41
N GLU A 334 -30.68 8.13 -18.66
CA GLU A 334 -30.94 9.49 -19.18
C GLU A 334 -30.06 10.63 -18.62
N CYS A 335 -29.23 10.40 -17.58
CA CYS A 335 -28.37 11.45 -17.05
C CYS A 335 -27.12 11.69 -17.92
N GLY A 336 -26.37 10.63 -18.24
CA GLY A 336 -25.22 10.68 -19.15
C GLY A 336 -24.00 11.50 -18.67
N VAL A 337 -24.06 12.15 -17.50
CA VAL A 337 -22.99 13.02 -16.99
C VAL A 337 -21.71 12.22 -16.75
N LYS A 338 -20.58 12.79 -17.20
CA LYS A 338 -19.22 12.30 -16.92
C LYS A 338 -18.43 13.38 -16.22
N ALA A 339 -17.87 13.09 -15.05
CA ALA A 339 -17.16 14.07 -14.24
C ALA A 339 -16.13 13.42 -13.31
N GLN A 340 -15.18 14.20 -12.78
CA GLN A 340 -14.24 13.72 -11.75
C GLN A 340 -14.96 13.42 -10.43
N TYR A 341 -14.33 12.66 -9.53
CA TYR A 341 -14.93 12.22 -8.27
C TYR A 341 -15.69 13.32 -7.51
N LYS A 342 -15.03 14.44 -7.17
CA LYS A 342 -15.65 15.54 -6.41
C LYS A 342 -16.85 16.16 -7.12
N GLN A 343 -16.72 16.37 -8.44
CA GLN A 343 -17.77 16.93 -9.28
C GLN A 343 -18.95 15.96 -9.43
N MET A 344 -18.67 14.66 -9.53
CA MET A 344 -19.69 13.62 -9.60
C MET A 344 -20.46 13.54 -8.28
N VAL A 345 -19.78 13.56 -7.13
CA VAL A 345 -20.45 13.60 -5.81
C VAL A 345 -21.34 14.84 -5.67
N ALA A 346 -20.88 16.01 -6.12
CA ALA A 346 -21.70 17.22 -6.14
C ALA A 346 -22.91 17.08 -7.08
N HIS A 347 -22.72 16.56 -8.28
CA HIS A 347 -23.78 16.28 -9.24
C HIS A 347 -24.85 15.34 -8.65
N LEU A 348 -24.45 14.24 -8.02
CA LEU A 348 -25.36 13.29 -7.38
C LEU A 348 -26.18 13.97 -6.28
N ASN A 349 -25.56 14.82 -5.45
CA ASN A 349 -26.27 15.55 -4.39
C ASN A 349 -27.29 16.56 -4.93
N LEU A 350 -26.98 17.24 -6.05
CA LEU A 350 -27.81 18.32 -6.58
C LEU A 350 -28.93 17.81 -7.50
N ILE A 351 -28.60 16.90 -8.42
CA ILE A 351 -29.51 16.44 -9.47
C ILE A 351 -30.26 15.17 -9.05
N HIS A 352 -29.63 14.32 -8.24
CA HIS A 352 -30.17 13.02 -7.80
C HIS A 352 -30.36 12.97 -6.28
N SER A 353 -30.81 14.08 -5.69
CA SER A 353 -31.01 14.27 -4.25
C SER A 353 -32.03 13.30 -3.61
N SER A 354 -32.88 12.66 -4.44
CA SER A 354 -33.80 11.61 -4.01
C SER A 354 -33.11 10.30 -3.61
N VAL A 355 -31.91 10.02 -4.13
CA VAL A 355 -31.16 8.80 -3.83
C VAL A 355 -30.18 9.07 -2.69
N LYS A 356 -30.16 8.20 -1.69
CA LYS A 356 -29.30 8.40 -0.52
C LYS A 356 -27.83 8.22 -0.90
N ILE A 357 -26.99 9.21 -0.56
CA ILE A 357 -25.53 9.11 -0.65
C ILE A 357 -24.95 8.79 0.73
N MET A 358 -23.99 7.86 0.77
CA MET A 358 -23.28 7.44 1.98
C MET A 358 -21.76 7.38 1.76
N PRO A 359 -20.96 8.02 2.64
CA PRO A 359 -19.51 7.90 2.61
C PRO A 359 -19.05 6.57 3.24
N SER A 360 -19.33 5.46 2.56
CA SER A 360 -19.07 4.11 3.08
C SER A 360 -18.89 3.12 1.95
N PHE A 361 -18.32 1.95 2.26
CA PHE A 361 -18.29 0.77 1.39
C PHE A 361 -19.36 -0.27 1.78
N ILE A 362 -20.26 0.09 2.71
CA ILE A 362 -21.35 -0.75 3.18
C ILE A 362 -22.69 -0.07 2.87
N ALA A 363 -23.55 -0.72 2.08
CA ALA A 363 -24.92 -0.30 1.84
C ALA A 363 -25.88 -1.07 2.76
N VAL A 364 -26.71 -0.34 3.52
CA VAL A 364 -27.73 -0.91 4.40
C VAL A 364 -29.11 -0.50 3.88
N PHE A 365 -29.88 -1.45 3.35
CA PHE A 365 -31.15 -1.19 2.66
C PHE A 365 -32.37 -1.06 3.59
N GLN A 366 -32.16 -0.65 4.85
CA GLN A 366 -33.22 -0.59 5.87
C GLN A 366 -34.25 0.50 5.60
N LYS A 367 -33.80 1.65 5.12
CA LYS A 367 -34.64 2.83 4.85
C LYS A 367 -34.71 3.21 3.37
N TYR A 368 -33.74 2.75 2.59
CA TYR A 368 -33.56 3.17 1.20
C TYR A 368 -33.43 1.92 0.32
N GLN A 369 -34.13 1.92 -0.82
CA GLN A 369 -34.04 0.85 -1.82
C GLN A 369 -32.86 1.06 -2.77
N GLU A 370 -32.43 2.30 -2.94
CA GLU A 370 -31.35 2.71 -3.81
C GLU A 370 -30.39 3.62 -3.04
N ILE A 371 -29.09 3.33 -3.12
CA ILE A 371 -28.04 4.00 -2.36
C ILE A 371 -26.82 4.21 -3.26
N PHE A 372 -26.23 5.40 -3.18
CA PHE A 372 -24.89 5.68 -3.65
C PHE A 372 -23.89 5.50 -2.52
N LEU A 373 -22.91 4.64 -2.74
CA LEU A 373 -21.73 4.50 -1.90
C LEU A 373 -20.59 5.31 -2.51
N VAL A 374 -20.07 6.27 -1.77
CA VAL A 374 -18.99 7.16 -2.22
C VAL A 374 -17.80 7.03 -1.28
N THR A 375 -16.65 6.63 -1.79
CA THR A 375 -15.41 6.54 -1.01
C THR A 375 -14.25 6.99 -1.88
N GLU A 376 -13.30 7.75 -1.32
CA GLU A 376 -12.14 8.19 -2.10
C GLU A 376 -11.22 7.01 -2.46
N ALA A 377 -11.10 6.02 -1.56
CA ALA A 377 -10.28 4.83 -1.77
C ALA A 377 -10.82 3.88 -2.87
N LEU A 378 -12.13 3.57 -2.84
CA LEU A 378 -12.72 2.59 -3.77
C LEU A 378 -13.42 3.26 -4.97
N GLY A 379 -14.10 4.38 -4.75
CA GLY A 379 -14.79 5.15 -5.78
C GLY A 379 -16.30 5.28 -5.52
N ILE A 380 -17.07 5.35 -6.60
CA ILE A 380 -18.53 5.56 -6.56
C ILE A 380 -19.22 4.30 -7.04
N PHE A 381 -20.13 3.79 -6.21
CA PHE A 381 -20.96 2.64 -6.52
C PHE A 381 -22.43 3.02 -6.38
N TYR A 382 -23.24 2.48 -7.28
CA TYR A 382 -24.69 2.58 -7.20
C TYR A 382 -25.26 1.20 -6.91
N CYS A 383 -25.94 1.11 -5.78
CA CYS A 383 -26.44 -0.12 -5.21
C CYS A 383 -27.96 -0.03 -5.10
N ASN A 384 -28.68 -1.00 -5.64
CA ASN A 384 -30.11 -1.08 -5.47
C ASN A 384 -30.57 -2.53 -5.38
N TRP A 385 -31.85 -2.72 -5.07
CA TRP A 385 -32.51 -4.00 -5.25
C TRP A 385 -33.89 -3.81 -5.89
N THR A 386 -34.32 -4.81 -6.64
CA THR A 386 -35.64 -4.88 -7.27
C THR A 386 -36.34 -6.18 -6.88
N LEU A 387 -37.67 -6.15 -6.82
CA LEU A 387 -38.51 -7.33 -6.61
C LEU A 387 -39.38 -7.50 -7.85
N GLU A 388 -39.13 -8.57 -8.59
CA GLU A 388 -39.89 -8.93 -9.79
C GLU A 388 -40.58 -10.29 -9.54
N GLY A 389 -41.89 -10.26 -9.34
CA GLY A 389 -42.67 -11.44 -9.01
C GLY A 389 -42.22 -12.12 -7.71
N ASN A 390 -41.61 -13.30 -7.82
CA ASN A 390 -41.10 -14.08 -6.67
C ASN A 390 -39.58 -13.98 -6.50
N LYS A 391 -38.91 -13.07 -7.21
CA LYS A 391 -37.45 -12.99 -7.27
C LYS A 391 -36.96 -11.60 -6.87
N VAL A 392 -35.97 -11.56 -5.99
CA VAL A 392 -35.29 -10.34 -5.56
C VAL A 392 -33.91 -10.31 -6.20
N GLU A 393 -33.61 -9.24 -6.94
CA GLU A 393 -32.31 -8.97 -7.55
C GLU A 393 -31.65 -7.82 -6.79
N TRP A 394 -30.48 -8.05 -6.18
CA TRP A 394 -29.60 -6.99 -5.71
C TRP A 394 -28.60 -6.67 -6.81
N LYS A 395 -28.40 -5.38 -7.09
CA LYS A 395 -27.54 -4.90 -8.17
C LYS A 395 -26.54 -3.88 -7.65
N VAL A 396 -25.31 -3.99 -8.14
CA VAL A 396 -24.23 -3.03 -7.89
C VAL A 396 -23.57 -2.65 -9.19
N LYS A 397 -23.41 -1.34 -9.40
CA LYS A 397 -22.71 -0.77 -10.55
C LYS A 397 -21.59 0.12 -10.07
N PHE A 398 -20.35 -0.23 -10.44
CA PHE A 398 -19.21 0.67 -10.28
C PHE A 398 -19.26 1.75 -11.35
N CYS A 399 -19.13 3.01 -10.94
CA CYS A 399 -19.30 4.16 -11.83
C CYS A 399 -17.99 4.69 -12.43
N GLY A 400 -16.84 4.12 -12.04
CA GLY A 400 -15.51 4.55 -12.46
C GLY A 400 -14.98 3.80 -13.69
N PRO A 401 -13.67 3.92 -13.98
CA PRO A 401 -13.04 3.30 -15.14
C PRO A 401 -13.14 1.77 -15.11
N LYS A 402 -13.40 1.18 -16.27
CA LYS A 402 -13.45 -0.29 -16.42
C LYS A 402 -12.06 -0.86 -16.16
N GLY A 403 -11.96 -1.89 -15.31
CA GLY A 403 -10.70 -2.56 -14.99
C GLY A 403 -10.46 -2.75 -13.49
N LYS A 404 -11.03 -1.89 -12.64
CA LYS A 404 -11.04 -2.14 -11.19
C LYS A 404 -11.92 -3.36 -10.89
N LYS A 405 -11.39 -4.26 -10.07
CA LYS A 405 -12.09 -5.44 -9.56
C LYS A 405 -12.43 -5.19 -8.09
N PHE A 406 -13.59 -5.68 -7.70
CA PHE A 406 -14.10 -5.59 -6.34
C PHE A 406 -14.86 -6.87 -6.03
N PHE A 407 -14.92 -7.22 -4.75
CA PHE A 407 -15.79 -8.25 -4.22
C PHE A 407 -17.04 -7.59 -3.62
N TYR A 408 -18.19 -8.21 -3.88
CA TYR A 408 -19.48 -7.72 -3.44
C TYR A 408 -20.15 -8.83 -2.65
N GLU A 409 -20.33 -8.61 -1.36
CA GLU A 409 -20.87 -9.61 -0.45
C GLU A 409 -22.21 -9.14 0.13
N LEU A 410 -23.23 -9.98 0.00
CA LEU A 410 -24.56 -9.75 0.56
C LEU A 410 -24.71 -10.48 1.90
N LYS A 411 -25.07 -9.74 2.95
CA LYS A 411 -25.36 -10.25 4.29
C LYS A 411 -26.76 -9.81 4.73
N PHE A 412 -27.28 -10.46 5.76
CA PHE A 412 -28.54 -10.05 6.39
C PHE A 412 -28.32 -9.80 7.88
N LYS A 413 -28.82 -8.67 8.37
CA LYS A 413 -28.64 -8.27 9.78
C LYS A 413 -29.14 -9.37 10.73
N GLY A 414 -28.26 -9.82 11.63
CA GLY A 414 -28.59 -10.81 12.66
C GLY A 414 -28.68 -12.26 12.17
N LYS A 415 -28.23 -12.55 10.95
CA LYS A 415 -28.15 -13.92 10.42
C LYS A 415 -26.80 -14.17 9.76
N ASN A 416 -26.11 -15.21 10.24
CA ASN A 416 -24.95 -15.78 9.55
C ASN A 416 -25.46 -16.93 8.66
N LEU A 417 -25.26 -16.82 7.35
CA LEU A 417 -25.76 -17.79 6.38
C LEU A 417 -24.77 -18.93 6.07
N GLY A 418 -23.66 -19.02 6.81
CA GLY A 418 -22.62 -20.03 6.59
C GLY A 418 -21.78 -19.70 5.37
N ASP A 419 -22.41 -19.65 4.19
CA ASP A 419 -21.75 -19.30 2.93
C ASP A 419 -21.91 -17.81 2.59
N PRO A 420 -20.84 -17.15 2.09
CA PRO A 420 -20.91 -15.76 1.65
C PRO A 420 -21.76 -15.64 0.38
N LEU A 421 -22.79 -14.79 0.41
CA LEU A 421 -23.62 -14.52 -0.76
C LEU A 421 -22.92 -13.50 -1.67
N LEU A 422 -21.99 -13.98 -2.50
CA LEU A 422 -21.29 -13.14 -3.46
C LEU A 422 -22.19 -12.80 -4.67
N LEU A 423 -22.13 -11.55 -5.12
CA LEU A 423 -22.74 -11.13 -6.38
C LEU A 423 -21.85 -11.57 -7.55
N THR A 424 -22.49 -11.90 -8.68
CA THR A 424 -21.81 -12.33 -9.90
C THR A 424 -21.91 -11.25 -10.97
N LYS A 425 -20.90 -11.16 -11.84
CA LYS A 425 -20.88 -10.17 -12.92
C LYS A 425 -21.95 -10.52 -13.98
N LYS A 426 -22.77 -9.55 -14.33
CA LYS A 426 -23.76 -9.58 -15.41
C LYS A 426 -23.69 -8.25 -16.16
N ASP A 427 -23.17 -8.30 -17.38
CA ASP A 427 -22.86 -7.12 -18.20
C ASP A 427 -21.91 -6.13 -17.50
N ASP A 428 -22.33 -4.87 -17.36
CA ASP A 428 -21.62 -3.79 -16.66
C ASP A 428 -22.01 -3.69 -15.16
N CYS A 429 -22.72 -4.68 -14.61
CA CYS A 429 -23.17 -4.72 -13.22
C CYS A 429 -22.78 -6.03 -12.53
N TYR A 430 -22.88 -6.02 -11.20
CA TYR A 430 -22.83 -7.23 -10.37
C TYR A 430 -24.22 -7.45 -9.78
N VAL A 431 -24.71 -8.68 -9.85
CA VAL A 431 -26.06 -9.03 -9.40
C VAL A 431 -26.07 -10.24 -8.48
N LYS A 432 -27.03 -10.28 -7.56
CA LYS A 432 -27.39 -11.49 -6.81
C LYS A 432 -28.89 -11.65 -6.84
N ASP A 433 -29.30 -12.85 -7.21
CA ASP A 433 -30.69 -13.22 -7.37
C ASP A 433 -31.09 -14.24 -6.29
N LEU A 434 -32.18 -13.99 -5.58
CA LEU A 434 -32.77 -14.95 -4.64
C LEU A 434 -34.28 -14.98 -4.76
N GLU A 435 -34.86 -16.16 -4.57
CA GLU A 435 -36.31 -16.31 -4.46
C GLU A 435 -36.81 -15.85 -3.10
N VAL A 436 -38.00 -15.24 -3.06
CA VAL A 436 -38.65 -14.82 -1.82
C VAL A 436 -38.91 -16.01 -0.90
N SER A 437 -39.13 -17.21 -1.45
CA SER A 437 -39.25 -18.47 -0.71
C SER A 437 -38.02 -18.74 0.17
N LYS A 438 -36.81 -18.61 -0.38
CA LYS A 438 -35.55 -18.81 0.36
C LYS A 438 -35.37 -17.77 1.47
N LEU A 439 -35.77 -16.53 1.23
CA LEU A 439 -35.72 -15.49 2.26
C LEU A 439 -36.67 -15.81 3.44
N LYS A 440 -37.84 -16.40 3.16
CA LYS A 440 -38.77 -16.88 4.19
C LYS A 440 -38.18 -18.05 4.98
N GLU A 441 -37.55 -19.02 4.31
CA GLU A 441 -36.85 -20.15 4.95
C GLU A 441 -35.77 -19.67 5.93
N TRP A 442 -34.96 -18.69 5.51
CA TRP A 442 -33.92 -18.10 6.35
C TRP A 442 -34.44 -17.14 7.42
N LYS A 443 -35.75 -16.83 7.39
CA LYS A 443 -36.42 -15.85 8.27
C LYS A 443 -35.78 -14.45 8.19
N VAL A 444 -35.31 -14.07 7.01
CA VAL A 444 -34.72 -12.75 6.75
C VAL A 444 -35.67 -11.85 5.98
N LYS A 445 -35.47 -10.53 6.09
CA LYS A 445 -36.24 -9.54 5.33
C LYS A 445 -35.31 -8.84 4.34
N ILE A 446 -35.80 -8.57 3.13
CA ILE A 446 -35.06 -7.88 2.06
C ILE A 446 -34.48 -6.55 2.58
N LYS A 447 -35.27 -5.77 3.31
CA LYS A 447 -34.85 -4.50 3.94
C LYS A 447 -33.73 -4.62 4.98
N HIS A 448 -33.40 -5.82 5.45
CA HIS A 448 -32.27 -6.04 6.36
C HIS A 448 -31.03 -6.55 5.63
N SER A 449 -31.02 -6.47 4.30
CA SER A 449 -29.82 -6.74 3.51
C SER A 449 -28.76 -5.66 3.74
N ILE A 450 -27.53 -6.14 3.84
CA ILE A 450 -26.31 -5.37 4.01
C ILE A 450 -25.41 -5.81 2.87
N LEU A 451 -24.99 -4.89 2.02
CA LEU A 451 -24.06 -5.16 0.96
C LEU A 451 -22.71 -4.53 1.32
N THR A 452 -21.67 -5.34 1.34
CA THR A 452 -20.30 -4.90 1.61
C THR A 452 -19.47 -4.98 0.34
N ILE A 453 -18.69 -3.93 0.07
CA ILE A 453 -17.77 -3.85 -1.06
C ILE A 453 -16.34 -3.88 -0.53
N THR A 454 -15.53 -4.80 -1.03
CA THR A 454 -14.09 -4.91 -0.72
C THR A 454 -13.29 -4.99 -2.01
N ARG A 455 -11.97 -4.74 -1.92
CA ARG A 455 -11.07 -4.72 -3.06
C ARG A 455 -10.54 -6.11 -3.39
#